data_AF-A0AAW2JXG7-F1
#
_entry.id   AF-A0AAW2JXG7-F1
#
_cell.length_a   1.000
_cell.length_b   1.000
_cell.length_c   1.000
_cell.angle_alpha   90.00
_cell.angle_beta   90.00
_cell.angle_gamma   90.00
#
_symmetry.space_group_name_H-M   'P 1'
#
loop_
_entity.id
_entity.type
_entity.pdbx_description
1 polymer ?
#
loop_
_entity_poly.entity_id
_entity_poly.type
_entity_poly.pdbx_seq_one_letter_code
_entity_poly.pdbx_strand_id
1 'polypeptide(L)'
;MLKSRGAAAEEGKAKTWGRRAVSGALICLTGGVALSALDDLVIYHSCSSKALEKASKNQAIIEAIGEPIVRGPWYNASLAVAHKRHSVSCTFPVSGPQGSGIFQLKAVRNGGLFHAF
;
A
#
# COMPACT_ATOMS: atom_id res chain seq x y z
N MET A 1 -4.55 -13.64 59.88
CA MET A 1 -3.57 -13.69 58.76
C MET A 1 -4.20 -13.86 57.36
N LEU A 2 -5.49 -13.57 57.12
CA LEU A 2 -6.13 -13.77 55.80
C LEU A 2 -6.17 -12.51 54.90
N LYS A 3 -5.92 -11.31 55.42
CA LYS A 3 -6.13 -10.06 54.66
C LYS A 3 -5.01 -9.71 53.66
N SER A 4 -3.81 -10.28 53.81
CA SER A 4 -2.67 -9.99 52.91
C SER A 4 -2.62 -10.86 51.65
N ARG A 5 -3.22 -12.06 51.64
CA ARG A 5 -3.20 -12.97 50.48
C ARG A 5 -4.12 -12.52 49.35
N GLY A 6 -5.26 -11.88 49.67
CA GLY A 6 -6.22 -11.39 48.68
C GLY A 6 -5.71 -10.18 47.89
N ALA A 7 -5.05 -9.23 48.56
CA ALA A 7 -4.50 -8.03 47.91
C ALA A 7 -3.35 -8.39 46.93
N ALA A 8 -2.43 -9.26 47.35
CA ALA A 8 -1.31 -9.69 46.50
C ALA A 8 -1.77 -10.52 45.27
N ALA A 9 -2.84 -11.31 45.41
CA ALA A 9 -3.41 -12.08 44.32
C ALA A 9 -4.13 -11.19 43.28
N GLU A 10 -4.90 -10.19 43.74
CA GLU A 10 -5.59 -9.23 42.87
C GLU A 10 -4.59 -8.31 42.13
N GLU A 11 -3.52 -7.87 42.81
CA GLU A 11 -2.46 -7.05 42.22
C GLU A 11 -1.69 -7.81 41.12
N GLY A 12 -1.40 -9.09 41.35
CA GLY A 12 -0.79 -9.98 40.35
C GLY A 12 -1.65 -10.19 39.11
N LYS A 13 -2.97 -10.28 39.29
CA LYS A 13 -3.97 -10.46 38.21
C LYS A 13 -4.18 -9.18 37.40
N ALA A 14 -4.21 -8.02 38.05
CA ALA A 14 -4.26 -6.71 37.40
C ALA A 14 -2.98 -6.44 36.57
N LYS A 15 -1.81 -6.82 37.09
CA LYS A 15 -0.53 -6.66 36.39
C LYS A 15 -0.41 -7.59 35.17
N THR A 16 -0.90 -8.83 35.27
CA THR A 16 -0.95 -9.75 34.12
C THR A 16 -1.98 -9.31 33.08
N TRP A 17 -3.15 -8.83 33.49
CA TRP A 17 -4.15 -8.29 32.58
C TRP A 17 -3.66 -7.03 31.86
N GLY A 18 -3.01 -6.11 32.58
CA GLY A 18 -2.35 -4.94 32.01
C GLY A 18 -1.28 -5.31 30.98
N ARG A 19 -0.45 -6.32 31.27
CA ARG A 19 0.55 -6.82 30.31
C ARG A 19 -0.10 -7.40 29.04
N ARG A 20 -1.22 -8.12 29.17
CA ARG A 20 -1.97 -8.66 28.03
C ARG A 20 -2.66 -7.57 27.22
N ALA A 21 -3.18 -6.53 27.86
CA ALA A 21 -3.76 -5.37 27.18
C ALA A 21 -2.70 -4.59 26.40
N VAL A 22 -1.51 -4.37 26.97
CA VAL A 22 -0.38 -3.74 26.29
C VAL A 22 0.10 -4.59 25.11
N SER A 23 0.24 -5.91 25.28
CA SER A 23 0.59 -6.81 24.17
C SER A 23 -0.48 -6.83 23.08
N GLY A 24 -1.76 -6.86 23.45
CA GLY A 24 -2.87 -6.77 22.49
C GLY A 24 -2.84 -5.46 21.71
N ALA A 25 -2.65 -4.33 22.39
CA ALA A 25 -2.51 -3.02 21.76
C ALA A 25 -1.32 -2.97 20.80
N LEU A 26 -0.15 -3.49 21.19
CA LEU A 26 1.03 -3.56 20.31
C LEU A 26 0.75 -4.41 19.07
N ILE A 27 0.13 -5.58 19.22
CA ILE A 27 -0.22 -6.45 18.08
C ILE A 27 -1.21 -5.74 17.15
N CYS A 28 -2.25 -5.09 17.69
CA CYS A 28 -3.22 -4.35 16.89
C CYS A 28 -2.60 -3.15 16.18
N LEU A 29 -1.67 -2.43 16.82
CA LEU A 29 -0.96 -1.31 16.22
C LEU A 29 -0.06 -1.80 15.06
N THR A 30 0.75 -2.83 15.27
CA THR A 30 1.62 -3.37 14.21
C THR A 30 0.80 -4.00 13.07
N GLY A 31 -0.29 -4.71 13.41
CA GLY A 31 -1.20 -5.31 12.44
C GLY A 31 -1.96 -4.27 11.60
N GLY A 32 -2.45 -3.19 12.23
CA GLY A 32 -3.17 -2.12 11.53
C GLY A 32 -2.30 -1.37 10.52
N VAL A 33 -1.03 -1.14 10.85
CA VAL A 33 -0.05 -0.53 9.93
C VAL A 33 0.27 -1.47 8.76
N ALA A 34 0.48 -2.76 9.02
CA ALA A 34 0.75 -3.74 7.97
C ALA A 34 -0.41 -3.89 6.97
N LEU A 35 -1.65 -3.84 7.44
CA LEU A 35 -2.83 -3.91 6.57
C LEU A 35 -2.93 -2.68 5.64
N SER A 36 -2.56 -1.51 6.14
CA SER A 36 -2.57 -0.26 5.37
C SER A 36 -1.53 -0.29 4.25
N ALA A 37 -0.32 -0.80 4.55
CA ALA A 37 0.73 -0.97 3.54
C ALA A 37 0.35 -2.01 2.46
N LEU A 38 -0.46 -3.01 2.81
CA LEU A 38 -0.93 -4.00 1.85
C LEU A 38 -1.94 -3.41 0.85
N ASP A 39 -2.85 -2.54 1.31
CA ASP A 39 -3.80 -1.84 0.41
C ASP A 39 -3.06 -0.95 -0.59
N ASP A 40 -2.09 -0.15 -0.10
CA ASP A 40 -1.22 0.66 -0.96
C ASP A 40 -0.45 -0.20 -1.97
N LEU A 41 0.09 -1.35 -1.55
CA LEU A 41 0.81 -2.25 -2.45
C LEU A 41 -0.09 -2.87 -3.52
N VAL A 42 -1.32 -3.25 -3.16
CA VAL A 42 -2.30 -3.82 -4.11
C VAL A 42 -2.73 -2.75 -5.13
N ILE A 43 -3.00 -1.52 -4.68
CA ILE A 43 -3.36 -0.42 -5.59
C ILE A 43 -2.19 -0.12 -6.53
N TYR A 44 -0.96 -0.07 -6.01
CA TYR A 44 0.25 0.08 -6.83
C TYR A 44 0.37 -1.02 -7.88
N HIS A 45 0.19 -2.28 -7.49
CA HIS A 45 0.29 -3.42 -8.40
C HIS A 45 -0.76 -3.38 -9.51
N SER A 46 -2.02 -3.07 -9.15
CA SER A 46 -3.12 -2.98 -10.10
C SER A 46 -2.90 -1.85 -11.11
N CYS A 47 -2.46 -0.69 -10.61
CA CYS A 47 -2.23 0.49 -11.44
C CYS A 47 -1.02 0.31 -12.37
N SER A 48 0.10 -0.17 -11.82
CA SER A 48 1.34 -0.41 -12.57
C SER A 48 1.18 -1.48 -13.64
N SER A 49 0.46 -2.57 -13.36
CA SER A 49 0.23 -3.63 -14.35
C SER A 49 -0.58 -3.13 -15.55
N LYS A 50 -1.63 -2.34 -15.34
CA LYS A 50 -2.43 -1.79 -16.45
C LYS A 50 -1.63 -0.79 -17.27
N ALA A 51 -0.84 0.05 -16.61
CA ALA A 51 0.02 1.01 -17.27
C ALA A 51 1.12 0.32 -18.09
N LEU A 52 1.76 -0.74 -17.58
CA LEU A 52 2.71 -1.55 -18.33
C LEU A 52 2.06 -2.24 -19.53
N GLU A 53 0.84 -2.78 -19.39
CA GLU A 53 0.13 -3.42 -20.49
C GLU A 53 -0.16 -2.43 -21.62
N LYS A 54 -0.57 -1.20 -21.27
CA LYS A 54 -0.77 -0.13 -22.26
C LYS A 54 0.54 0.34 -22.88
N ALA A 55 1.62 0.40 -22.10
CA ALA A 55 2.94 0.81 -22.55
C ALA A 55 3.59 -0.19 -23.52
N SER A 56 3.50 -1.49 -23.24
CA SER A 56 4.04 -2.55 -24.11
C SER A 56 3.28 -2.67 -25.44
N LYS A 57 2.06 -2.12 -25.54
CA LYS A 57 1.29 -2.05 -26.79
C LYS A 57 1.52 -0.74 -27.56
N ASN A 58 2.28 0.21 -27.01
CA ASN A 58 2.50 1.52 -27.62
C ASN A 58 3.90 1.62 -28.20
N GLN A 59 4.00 1.68 -29.52
CA GLN A 59 5.26 1.71 -30.26
C GLN A 59 6.16 2.88 -29.84
N ALA A 60 5.59 4.06 -29.55
CA ALA A 60 6.36 5.22 -29.12
C ALA A 60 7.04 5.02 -27.76
N ILE A 61 6.41 4.24 -26.87
CA ILE A 61 6.98 3.92 -25.55
C ILE A 61 8.03 2.81 -25.68
N ILE A 62 7.77 1.81 -26.51
CA ILE A 62 8.74 0.76 -26.84
C ILE A 62 10.01 1.35 -27.44
N GLU A 63 9.89 2.30 -28.37
CA GLU A 63 11.03 2.97 -28.99
C GLU A 63 11.79 3.87 -28.00
N ALA A 64 11.10 4.51 -27.06
CA ALA A 64 11.73 5.41 -26.09
C ALA A 64 12.43 4.69 -24.92
N ILE A 65 11.86 3.60 -24.41
CA ILE A 65 12.34 2.90 -23.20
C ILE A 65 12.96 1.54 -23.51
N GLY A 66 12.51 0.89 -24.59
CA GLY A 66 12.91 -0.47 -24.97
C GLY A 66 12.14 -1.56 -24.23
N GLU A 67 12.08 -2.75 -24.82
CA GLU A 67 11.55 -3.95 -24.16
C GLU A 67 12.68 -4.83 -23.59
N PRO A 68 12.52 -5.40 -22.38
CA PRO A 68 11.33 -5.36 -21.53
C PRO A 68 11.23 -4.10 -20.66
N ILE A 69 10.01 -3.57 -20.53
CA ILE A 69 9.70 -2.44 -19.63
C ILE A 69 9.54 -2.98 -18.21
N VAL A 70 10.50 -2.68 -17.33
CA VAL A 70 10.51 -3.13 -15.93
C VAL A 70 10.03 -2.00 -15.03
N ARG A 71 9.04 -2.31 -14.19
CA ARG A 71 8.56 -1.40 -13.14
C ARG A 71 9.57 -1.29 -12.00
N GLY A 72 9.75 -0.08 -11.49
CA GLY A 72 10.61 0.18 -10.34
C GLY A 72 9.94 -0.13 -8.99
N PRO A 73 10.64 0.18 -7.88
CA PRO A 73 10.18 -0.14 -6.54
C PRO A 73 8.94 0.66 -6.13
N TRP A 74 8.03 0.02 -5.40
CA TRP A 74 6.76 0.58 -4.95
C TRP A 74 6.92 1.76 -3.98
N TYR A 75 8.00 1.81 -3.20
CA TYR A 75 8.23 2.91 -2.23
C TYR A 75 8.51 4.26 -2.91
N ASN A 76 8.92 4.25 -4.19
CA ASN A 76 9.09 5.46 -5.01
C ASN A 76 7.83 5.80 -5.81
N ALA A 77 6.77 5.01 -5.67
CA ALA A 77 5.50 5.28 -6.32
C ALA A 77 4.66 6.23 -5.48
N SER A 78 3.94 7.14 -6.14
CA SER A 78 3.00 8.05 -5.50
C SER A 78 1.59 7.78 -5.98
N LEU A 79 0.66 7.69 -5.03
CA LEU A 79 -0.76 7.47 -5.29
C LEU A 79 -1.53 8.71 -4.82
N ALA A 80 -2.01 9.52 -5.75
CA ALA A 80 -2.86 10.66 -5.44
C ALA A 80 -4.32 10.32 -5.75
N VAL A 81 -5.15 10.28 -4.71
CA VAL A 81 -6.59 10.05 -4.84
C VAL A 81 -7.32 11.39 -4.70
N ALA A 82 -7.88 11.89 -5.79
CA ALA A 82 -8.59 13.16 -5.84
C ALA A 82 -10.11 12.97 -6.00
N HIS A 83 -10.87 14.00 -5.63
CA HIS A 83 -12.33 14.10 -5.78
C HIS A 83 -13.11 12.88 -5.23
N LYS A 84 -13.27 12.76 -3.90
CA LYS A 84 -14.09 11.71 -3.25
C LYS A 84 -13.79 10.27 -3.72
N ARG A 85 -12.53 9.95 -4.07
CA ARG A 85 -12.10 8.67 -4.67
C ARG A 85 -12.60 8.39 -6.10
N HIS A 86 -12.93 9.44 -6.86
CA HIS A 86 -13.32 9.32 -8.26
C HIS A 86 -12.13 9.47 -9.21
N SER A 87 -11.00 10.01 -8.76
CA SER A 87 -9.78 10.07 -9.57
C SER A 87 -8.63 9.47 -8.78
N VAL A 88 -7.86 8.60 -9.42
CA VAL A 88 -6.63 8.02 -8.88
C VAL A 88 -5.52 8.32 -9.87
N SER A 89 -4.50 9.01 -9.41
CA SER A 89 -3.26 9.24 -10.15
C SER A 89 -2.18 8.36 -9.55
N CYS A 90 -1.56 7.49 -10.34
CA CYS A 90 -0.43 6.69 -9.93
C CYS A 90 0.80 7.12 -10.71
N THR A 91 1.86 7.44 -10.00
CA THR A 91 3.14 7.79 -10.59
C THR A 91 4.17 6.78 -10.15
N PHE A 92 4.90 6.17 -11.08
CA PHE A 92 5.91 5.18 -10.74
C PHE A 92 7.06 5.13 -11.75
N PRO A 93 8.29 4.84 -11.29
CA PRO A 93 9.43 4.74 -12.17
C PRO A 93 9.37 3.46 -13.01
N VAL A 94 9.86 3.56 -14.25
CA VAL A 94 10.03 2.45 -15.18
C VAL A 94 11.44 2.50 -15.78
N SER A 95 11.97 1.32 -16.09
CA SER A 95 13.30 1.16 -16.66
C SER A 95 13.24 0.16 -17.81
N GLY A 96 14.01 0.41 -18.85
CA GLY A 96 14.23 -0.51 -19.95
C GLY A 96 15.65 -0.39 -20.50
N PRO A 97 15.99 -1.19 -21.53
CA PRO A 97 17.34 -1.22 -22.09
C PRO A 97 17.74 0.08 -22.80
N GLN A 98 16.79 0.90 -23.26
CA GLN A 98 17.10 2.17 -23.93
C GLN A 98 17.08 3.38 -23.00
N GLY A 99 16.48 3.26 -21.80
CA GLY A 99 16.42 4.36 -20.86
C GLY A 99 15.54 4.07 -19.64
N SER A 100 15.47 5.07 -18.75
CA SER A 100 14.55 5.07 -17.62
C SER A 100 13.61 6.27 -17.71
N GLY A 101 12.42 6.12 -17.16
CA GLY A 101 11.38 7.14 -17.20
C GLY A 101 10.42 7.02 -16.02
N ILE A 102 9.45 7.92 -15.97
CA ILE A 102 8.39 7.90 -14.95
C ILE A 102 7.06 7.80 -15.68
N PHE A 103 6.28 6.78 -15.36
CA PHE A 103 4.91 6.66 -15.84
C PHE A 103 3.96 7.36 -14.88
N GLN A 104 3.10 8.21 -15.44
CA GLN A 104 2.00 8.84 -14.73
C GLN A 104 0.70 8.35 -15.36
N LEU A 105 -0.09 7.60 -14.59
CA LEU A 105 -1.39 7.11 -14.98
C LEU A 105 -2.46 7.88 -14.20
N LYS A 106 -3.55 8.29 -14.86
CA LYS A 106 -4.68 8.94 -14.19
C LYS A 106 -5.97 8.20 -14.53
N ALA A 107 -6.42 7.36 -13.60
CA ALA A 107 -7.72 6.73 -13.69
C ALA A 107 -8.81 7.67 -13.16
N VAL A 108 -9.88 7.85 -13.93
CA VAL A 108 -11.08 8.58 -13.50
C VAL A 108 -12.27 7.63 -13.57
N ARG A 109 -12.92 7.41 -12.44
CA ARG A 109 -14.15 6.61 -12.31
C ARG A 109 -15.33 7.43 -12.81
N ASN A 110 -15.80 7.11 -14.01
CA ASN A 110 -17.00 7.73 -14.58
C ASN A 110 -18.19 6.77 -14.42
N GLY A 111 -18.80 6.78 -13.23
CA GLY A 111 -19.94 5.92 -12.86
C GLY A 111 -19.60 4.44 -12.65
N GLY A 112 -19.76 3.92 -11.42
CA GLY A 112 -19.70 2.48 -11.08
C GLY A 112 -18.37 1.75 -11.28
N LEU A 113 -17.61 2.02 -12.35
CA LEU A 113 -16.47 1.27 -12.83
C LEU A 113 -15.29 2.23 -13.06
N PHE A 114 -14.11 1.88 -12.55
CA PHE A 114 -12.89 2.68 -12.72
C PHE A 114 -12.38 2.55 -14.17
N HIS A 115 -12.44 3.63 -14.94
CA HIS A 115 -11.78 3.74 -16.24
C HIS A 115 -10.36 4.26 -16.03
N ALA A 116 -9.36 3.44 -16.40
CA ALA A 116 -7.97 3.86 -16.42
C ALA A 116 -7.67 4.51 -17.77
N PHE A 117 -7.27 5.79 -17.75
CA PHE A 117 -6.72 6.52 -18.89
C PHE A 117 -5.20 6.53 -18.79
#